data_AF-A0A2M8BA59-F1
#
_entry.id   AF-A0A2M8BA59-F1
#
_cell.length_a   1.000
_cell.length_b   1.000
_cell.length_c   1.000
_cell.angle_alpha   90.00
_cell.angle_beta   90.00
_cell.angle_gamma   90.00
#
_symmetry.space_group_name_H-M   'P 1'
#
loop_
_entity.id
_entity.type
_entity.pdbx_description
1 polymer ?
#
loop_
_entity_poly.entity_id
_entity_poly.type
_entity_poly.pdbx_seq_one_letter_code
_entity_poly.pdbx_strand_id
1 'polypeptide(L)' 'MSMPVMSGPETFGRLRALNPEVRVLITTGYADGEDTKELLAKGARLLAKPYEKRELEEAIGNIFDKG' A
#
# COMPACT_ATOMS: atom_id res chain seq x y z
N MET A 1 -7.86 9.58 5.26
CA MET A 1 -6.60 8.80 5.29
C MET A 1 -5.78 9.31 6.47
N SER A 2 -6.11 8.84 7.68
CA SER A 2 -5.69 9.51 8.92
C SER A 2 -4.54 8.76 9.58
N MET A 3 -3.31 9.18 9.27
CA MET A 3 -2.14 8.89 10.10
C MET A 3 -1.66 10.21 10.71
N PRO A 4 -1.22 10.23 11.97
CA PRO A 4 -0.58 11.42 12.52
C PRO A 4 0.72 11.70 11.76
N VAL A 5 1.10 12.98 11.68
CA VAL A 5 2.34 13.48 11.03
C VAL A 5 2.30 13.50 9.50
N MET A 6 1.97 12.40 8.81
CA MET A 6 2.06 12.33 7.35
C MET A 6 1.04 11.40 6.70
N SER A 7 0.68 11.66 5.44
CA SER A 7 -0.31 10.86 4.71
C SER A 7 0.29 9.55 4.16
N GLY A 8 -0.57 8.60 3.77
CA GLY A 8 -0.16 7.36 3.11
C GLY A 8 0.64 7.60 1.81
N PRO A 9 0.15 8.44 0.89
CA PRO A 9 0.87 8.81 -0.32
C PRO A 9 2.21 9.47 -0.05
N GLU A 10 2.27 10.38 0.91
CA GLU A 10 3.53 11.03 1.29
C GLU A 10 4.53 10.01 1.83
N THR A 11 4.06 9.07 2.66
CA THR A 11 4.89 7.99 3.21
C THR A 11 5.43 7.10 2.10
N PHE A 12 4.57 6.69 1.16
CA PHE A 12 4.96 5.89 0.01
C PHE A 12 6.03 6.59 -0.84
N GLY A 13 5.84 7.87 -1.13
CA GLY A 13 6.80 8.67 -1.90
C GLY A 13 8.17 8.74 -1.22
N ARG A 14 8.21 9.01 0.09
CA ARG A 14 9.47 9.05 0.85
C ARG A 14 10.16 7.69 0.92
N LEU A 15 9.42 6.59 1.09
CA LEU A 15 9.98 5.24 1.08
C LEU A 15 10.62 4.89 -0.28
N ARG A 16 9.93 5.20 -1.39
CA ARG A 16 10.46 4.99 -2.74
C ARG A 16 11.67 5.86 -3.07
N ALA A 17 11.73 7.09 -2.53
CA ALA A 17 12.90 7.94 -2.68
C ALA A 17 14.14 7.38 -1.96
N LEU A 18 13.95 6.69 -0.84
CA LEU A 18 15.03 6.02 -0.11
C LEU A 18 15.44 4.69 -0.75
N ASN A 19 14.48 3.90 -1.20
CA ASN A 19 14.71 2.65 -1.90
C ASN A 19 13.68 2.50 -3.03
N PRO A 20 14.08 2.69 -4.30
CA PRO A 20 13.20 2.55 -5.44
C PRO A 20 12.59 1.16 -5.58
N GLU A 21 13.17 0.10 -4.98
CA GLU A 21 12.69 -1.28 -5.06
C GLU A 21 11.85 -1.71 -3.85
N VAL A 22 11.64 -0.83 -2.86
CA VAL A 22 10.85 -1.17 -1.68
C VAL A 22 9.43 -1.59 -2.06
N ARG A 23 8.99 -2.73 -1.52
CA ARG A 23 7.64 -3.24 -1.75
C ARG A 23 6.71 -2.66 -0.70
N VAL A 24 5.59 -2.08 -1.13
CA VAL A 24 4.65 -1.40 -0.22
C VAL A 24 3.25 -1.99 -0.38
N LEU A 25 2.70 -2.47 0.74
CA LEU A 25 1.30 -2.83 0.90
C LEU A 25 0.60 -1.73 1.70
N ILE A 26 -0.41 -1.11 1.11
CA ILE A 26 -1.18 -0.04 1.74
C ILE A 26 -2.54 -0.60 2.16
N THR A 27 -2.88 -0.39 3.43
CA THR A 27 -4.17 -0.82 3.97
C THR A 27 -5.11 0.37 4.09
N THR A 28 -6.29 0.34 3.47
CA THR A 28 -7.23 1.48 3.47
C THR A 28 -8.69 1.04 3.59
N GLY A 29 -9.50 1.74 4.39
CA GLY A 29 -10.97 1.57 4.39
C GLY A 29 -11.66 2.31 3.24
N TYR A 30 -10.91 3.10 2.47
CA TYR A 30 -11.39 3.86 1.32
C TYR A 30 -10.56 3.47 0.10
N ALA A 31 -10.96 2.38 -0.56
CA ALA A 31 -10.24 1.83 -1.72
C ALA A 31 -10.45 2.65 -3.02
N ASP A 32 -11.48 3.50 -3.08
CA ASP A 32 -11.90 4.21 -4.30
C ASP A 32 -11.44 5.67 -4.42
N GLY A 33 -10.62 6.17 -3.48
CA GLY A 33 -10.08 7.53 -3.54
C GLY A 33 -9.05 7.73 -4.67
N GLU A 34 -8.95 8.95 -5.20
CA GLU A 34 -7.95 9.32 -6.22
C GLU A 34 -6.52 9.03 -5.77
N ASP A 35 -6.19 9.34 -4.50
CA ASP A 35 -4.89 9.03 -3.90
C ASP A 35 -4.52 7.53 -4.02
N THR A 36 -5.51 6.67 -3.80
CA THR A 36 -5.36 5.22 -3.81
C THR A 36 -5.08 4.72 -5.23
N LYS A 37 -5.72 5.32 -6.24
CA LYS A 37 -5.47 5.03 -7.67
C LYS A 37 -4.08 5.48 -8.10
N GLU A 38 -3.63 6.64 -7.65
CA GLU A 38 -2.28 7.12 -7.95
C GLU A 38 -1.20 6.20 -7.36
N LEU A 39 -1.42 5.72 -6.13
CA LEU A 39 -0.50 4.80 -5.46
C LEU A 39 -0.41 3.44 -6.17
N LEU A 40 -1.55 2.90 -6.61
CA LEU A 40 -1.59 1.70 -7.45
C LEU A 40 -0.81 1.90 -8.76
N ALA A 41 -1.01 3.03 -9.44
CA ALA A 41 -0.30 3.34 -10.68
C ALA A 41 1.22 3.42 -10.47
N LYS A 42 1.67 3.87 -9.29
CA LYS A 42 3.08 3.89 -8.87
C LYS A 42 3.58 2.53 -8.33
N GLY A 43 2.78 1.47 -8.47
CA GLY A 43 3.18 0.10 -8.14
C GLY A 43 2.99 -0.30 -6.69
N ALA A 44 2.27 0.48 -5.88
CA ALA A 44 1.82 0.00 -4.57
C ALA A 44 0.84 -1.18 -4.73
N ARG A 45 0.69 -1.97 -3.66
CA ARG A 45 -0.41 -2.94 -3.51
C ARG A 45 -1.38 -2.43 -2.47
N LEU A 46 -2.64 -2.80 -2.60
CA LEU A 46 -3.68 -2.40 -1.66
C LEU A 46 -4.31 -3.60 -0.99
N LEU A 47 -4.70 -3.41 0.27
CA LEU A 47 -5.56 -4.30 1.02
C LEU A 47 -6.68 -3.47 1.66
N ALA A 48 -7.92 -3.71 1.25
CA ALA A 48 -9.07 -2.96 1.73
C ALA A 48 -9.43 -3.37 3.16
N LYS A 49 -9.73 -2.41 4.05
CA LYS A 49 -10.23 -2.68 5.40
C LYS A 49 -11.77 -2.73 5.41
N PRO A 50 -12.37 -3.57 6.27
CA PRO A 50 -11.73 -4.58 7.12
C PRO A 50 -11.27 -5.79 6.29
N TYR A 51 -10.23 -6.48 6.77
CA TYR A 51 -9.72 -7.72 6.18
C TYR A 51 -9.43 -8.73 7.29
N GLU A 52 -9.50 -10.02 6.96
CA GLU A 52 -9.12 -11.12 7.82
C GLU A 52 -7.61 -11.41 7.76
N LYS A 53 -7.12 -12.17 8.76
CA LYS A 53 -5.70 -12.57 8.84
C LYS A 53 -5.23 -13.29 7.57
N ARG A 54 -6.09 -14.15 7.02
CA ARG A 54 -5.79 -14.92 5.80
C ARG A 54 -5.58 -14.02 4.58
N GLU A 55 -6.42 -12.98 4.42
CA GLU A 55 -6.29 -12.04 3.31
C GLU A 55 -4.99 -11.23 3.40
N LEU A 56 -4.56 -10.90 4.62
CA LEU A 56 -3.25 -10.27 4.84
C LEU A 56 -2.10 -11.22 4.48
N GLU A 57 -2.16 -12.49 4.90
CA GLU A 57 -1.15 -13.50 4.56
C GLU A 57 -1.03 -13.69 3.05
N GLU A 58 -2.15 -13.80 2.34
CA GLU A 58 -2.21 -13.90 0.88
C GLU A 58 -1.67 -12.63 0.20
N ALA A 59 -2.04 -11.45 0.69
CA ALA A 59 -1.54 -10.18 0.16
C ALA A 59 -0.02 -10.04 0.32
N ILE A 60 0.52 -10.46 1.47
CA ILE A 60 1.96 -10.51 1.72
C ILE A 60 2.61 -11.52 0.78
N GLY A 61 2.14 -12.77 0.71
CA GLY A 61 2.70 -13.80 -0.17
C GLY A 61 2.81 -13.33 -1.62
N ASN A 62 1.74 -12.73 -2.16
CA ASN A 62 1.70 -12.18 -3.51
C ASN A 62 2.72 -11.06 -3.79
N ILE A 63 3.22 -10.37 -2.76
CA ILE A 63 4.27 -9.35 -2.89
C ILE A 63 5.65 -10.00 -3.06
N PHE A 64 5.86 -11.19 -2.52
CA PHE A 64 7.15 -11.90 -2.59
C PHE A 64 7.23 -12.90 -3.74
N ASP A 65 6.10 -13.50 -4.15
CA ASP A 65 6.07 -14.53 -5.21
C ASP A 65 6.21 -13.97 -6.63
N LYS A 66 5.96 -12.67 -6.85
CA LYS A 66 6.23 -12.02 -8.14
C LYS A 66 7.69 -11.57 -8.20
N GLY A 67 8.58 -12.55 -8.38
CA GLY A 67 9.96 -12.36 -8.84
C GLY A 67 10.04 -12.30 -10.36
#